data_AF-A0A7J2KWS8-F1
#
_entry.id   AF-A0A7J2KWS8-F1
#
_cell.length_a   1.000
_cell.length_b   1.000
_cell.length_c   1.000
_cell.angle_alpha   90.00
_cell.angle_beta   90.00
_cell.angle_gamma   90.00
#
_symmetry.space_group_name_H-M   'P 1'
#
loop_
_entity.id
_entity.type
_entity.pdbx_description
1 polymer ?
#
loop_
_entity_poly.entity_id
_entity_poly.type
_entity_poly.pdbx_seq_one_letter_code
_entity_poly.pdbx_strand_id
1 'polypeptide(L)'
;MDIKGKNVLVFTKNEKIEVPLKEAYRHKREGCKVCTDFTGRLADFATGSVGAPDSYNSVFARNEEAARLLDEMIEENLFDVVKLSEDKKGLGVVNFLQRRKEKNAKKVIRKKIRGVLPLPFKNMKF
;
A
#
# COMPACT_ATOMS: atom_id res chain seq x y z
N MET A 1 1.62 6.98 -16.02
CA MET A 1 0.33 6.70 -15.33
C MET A 1 0.60 6.73 -13.84
N ASP A 2 -0.35 7.21 -13.03
CA ASP A 2 -0.25 7.28 -11.57
C ASP A 2 -1.63 7.00 -10.93
N ILE A 3 -1.68 6.60 -9.65
CA ILE A 3 -2.91 6.44 -8.88
C ILE A 3 -2.81 7.33 -7.64
N LYS A 4 -3.45 8.50 -7.70
CA LYS A 4 -3.42 9.49 -6.61
C LYS A 4 -4.83 9.83 -6.16
N GLY A 5 -5.07 9.75 -4.86
CA GLY A 5 -6.37 10.05 -4.25
C GLY A 5 -7.49 9.13 -4.77
N LYS A 6 -8.43 9.69 -5.54
CA LYS A 6 -9.60 8.98 -6.07
C LYS A 6 -9.55 8.77 -7.58
N ASN A 7 -8.42 9.09 -8.22
CA ASN A 7 -8.27 9.07 -9.67
C ASN A 7 -7.09 8.21 -10.09
N VAL A 8 -7.22 7.61 -11.27
CA VAL A 8 -6.13 7.07 -12.07
C VAL A 8 -5.75 8.17 -13.05
N LEU A 9 -4.50 8.63 -13.01
CA LEU A 9 -3.96 9.68 -13.84
C LEU A 9 -3.19 9.06 -15.00
N VAL A 10 -3.56 9.37 -16.23
CA VAL A 10 -2.86 8.94 -17.44
C VAL A 10 -2.23 10.17 -18.07
N PHE A 11 -0.92 10.12 -18.28
CA PHE A 11 -0.16 11.21 -18.89
C PHE A 11 0.24 10.76 -20.28
N THR A 12 -0.19 11.50 -21.30
CA THR A 12 0.26 11.35 -22.69
C THR A 12 1.24 12.48 -23.02
N LYS A 13 1.73 12.53 -24.26
CA LYS A 13 2.59 13.64 -24.70
C LYS A 13 1.90 15.00 -24.61
N ASN A 14 0.58 15.04 -24.78
CA ASN A 14 -0.16 16.28 -25.01
C ASN A 14 -1.15 16.60 -23.88
N GLU A 15 -1.52 15.62 -23.06
CA GLU A 15 -2.59 15.80 -22.08
C GLU A 15 -2.45 14.89 -20.85
N LYS A 16 -3.17 15.30 -19.80
CA LYS A 16 -3.40 14.53 -18.59
C LYS A 16 -4.87 14.14 -18.54
N ILE A 17 -5.14 12.85 -18.55
CA ILE A 17 -6.48 12.27 -18.48
C ILE A 17 -6.71 11.75 -17.05
N GLU A 18 -7.82 12.11 -16.44
CA GLU A 18 -8.22 11.62 -15.11
C GLU A 18 -9.40 10.66 -15.21
N VAL A 19 -9.19 9.42 -14.76
CA VAL A 19 -10.23 8.39 -14.72
C VAL A 19 -10.60 8.12 -13.26
N PRO A 20 -11.89 8.15 -12.88
CA PRO A 20 -12.31 7.83 -11.52
C PRO A 20 -11.87 6.42 -11.11
N LEU A 21 -11.17 6.29 -9.97
CA LEU A 21 -10.68 5.01 -9.44
C LEU A 21 -11.82 4.01 -9.19
N LYS A 22 -13.03 4.52 -8.94
CA LYS A 22 -14.24 3.69 -8.79
C LYS A 22 -14.51 2.84 -10.04
N GLU A 23 -14.28 3.39 -11.22
CA GLU A 23 -14.47 2.67 -12.49
C GLU A 23 -13.39 1.62 -12.67
N ALA A 24 -12.14 1.94 -12.33
CA ALA A 24 -11.02 1.01 -12.40
C ALA A 24 -11.17 -0.20 -11.45
N TYR A 25 -11.88 -0.06 -10.31
CA TYR A 25 -12.07 -1.17 -9.37
C TYR A 25 -12.74 -2.41 -9.98
N ARG A 26 -13.55 -2.27 -11.03
CA ARG A 26 -14.16 -3.42 -11.71
C ARG A 26 -13.13 -4.34 -12.38
N HIS A 27 -11.96 -3.79 -12.71
CA HIS A 27 -10.85 -4.53 -13.34
C HIS A 27 -9.82 -5.06 -12.33
N LYS A 28 -10.07 -4.90 -11.03
CA LYS A 28 -9.17 -5.41 -9.98
C LYS A 28 -9.13 -6.94 -10.01
N ARG A 29 -7.92 -7.51 -10.15
CA ARG A 29 -7.68 -8.96 -10.10
C ARG A 29 -8.26 -9.58 -8.82
N GLU A 30 -8.89 -10.75 -8.96
CA GLU A 30 -9.61 -11.41 -7.86
C GLU A 30 -8.70 -11.76 -6.67
N GLY A 31 -7.46 -12.18 -6.92
CA GLY A 31 -6.47 -12.44 -5.87
C GLY A 31 -6.12 -11.21 -5.02
N CYS A 32 -6.14 -10.01 -5.61
CA CYS A 32 -5.88 -8.77 -4.88
C CYS A 32 -7.00 -8.43 -3.88
N LYS A 33 -8.16 -9.09 -3.95
CA LYS A 33 -9.27 -8.89 -3.00
C LYS A 33 -9.04 -9.59 -1.67
N VAL A 34 -8.09 -10.51 -1.56
CA VAL A 34 -7.75 -11.23 -0.32
C VAL A 34 -6.39 -10.83 0.27
N CYS A 35 -5.59 -10.04 -0.45
CA CYS A 35 -4.30 -9.55 0.05
C CYS A 35 -4.48 -8.56 1.22
N THR A 36 -3.83 -8.85 2.35
CA THR A 36 -3.89 -8.06 3.60
C THR A 36 -2.70 -7.12 3.80
N ASP A 37 -1.75 -7.09 2.87
CA ASP A 37 -0.50 -6.33 3.02
C ASP A 37 -0.45 -5.14 2.07
N PHE A 38 -0.40 -3.91 2.60
CA PHE A 38 -0.30 -2.66 1.83
C PHE A 38 1.13 -2.15 1.70
N THR A 39 1.97 -2.35 2.71
CA THR A 39 3.27 -1.68 2.85
C THR A 39 4.46 -2.63 2.70
N GLY A 40 4.24 -3.82 2.14
CA GLY A 40 5.31 -4.80 1.88
C GLY A 40 6.00 -5.22 3.18
N ARG A 41 5.23 -5.72 4.15
CA ARG A 41 5.71 -5.91 5.54
C ARG A 41 6.85 -6.90 5.71
N LEU A 42 7.12 -7.71 4.69
CA LEU A 42 8.15 -8.76 4.68
C LEU A 42 9.39 -8.38 3.87
N ALA A 43 9.44 -7.18 3.27
CA ALA A 43 10.60 -6.72 2.54
C ALA A 43 11.62 -6.09 3.49
N ASP A 44 12.91 -6.16 3.15
CA ASP A 44 13.98 -5.44 3.85
C ASP A 44 13.76 -3.93 3.74
N PHE A 45 13.49 -3.48 2.51
CA PHE A 45 13.05 -2.13 2.18
C PHE A 45 11.65 -2.14 1.57
N ALA A 46 10.76 -1.31 2.08
CA ALA A 46 9.49 -1.02 1.44
C ALA A 46 9.40 0.47 1.08
N THR A 47 9.04 0.77 -0.16
CA THR A 47 8.94 2.14 -0.68
C THR A 47 7.57 2.40 -1.32
N GLY A 48 7.08 3.64 -1.24
CA GLY A 48 5.88 4.08 -1.95
C GLY A 48 5.56 5.56 -1.77
N SER A 49 4.72 6.11 -2.65
CA SER A 49 4.41 7.54 -2.69
C SER A 49 3.50 8.04 -1.55
N VAL A 50 2.66 7.16 -1.00
CA VAL A 50 1.67 7.53 0.03
C VAL A 50 2.36 7.96 1.31
N GLY A 51 1.99 9.13 1.83
CA GLY A 51 2.54 9.68 3.08
C GLY A 51 3.76 10.57 2.85
N ALA A 52 4.41 10.47 1.69
CA ALA A 52 5.50 11.35 1.34
C ALA A 52 5.00 12.67 0.73
N PRO A 53 5.79 13.75 0.86
CA PRO A 53 5.62 14.95 0.05
C PRO A 53 5.69 14.64 -1.45
N ASP A 54 5.22 15.58 -2.27
CA ASP A 54 5.34 15.48 -3.72
C ASP A 54 6.82 15.36 -4.13
N SER A 55 7.10 14.51 -5.11
CA SER A 55 8.44 14.14 -5.58
C SER A 55 9.29 13.31 -4.60
N TYR A 56 8.74 12.89 -3.45
CA TYR A 56 9.40 11.98 -2.52
C TYR A 56 8.69 10.63 -2.43
N ASN A 57 9.39 9.63 -1.89
CA ASN A 57 8.82 8.36 -1.50
C ASN A 57 8.95 8.17 0.01
N SER A 58 7.96 7.51 0.62
CA SER A 58 8.05 6.99 1.98
C SER A 58 8.85 5.69 1.92
N VAL A 59 9.90 5.58 2.71
CA VAL A 59 10.77 4.42 2.79
C VAL A 59 10.73 3.84 4.19
N PHE A 60 10.58 2.52 4.28
CA PHE A 60 10.63 1.75 5.53
C PHE A 60 11.75 0.72 5.43
N ALA A 61 12.79 0.87 6.26
CA ALA A 61 13.72 -0.21 6.57
C ALA A 61 13.09 -1.09 7.66
N ARG A 62 13.02 -2.42 7.46
CA ARG A 62 12.29 -3.33 8.34
C ARG A 62 13.15 -4.26 9.18
N ASN A 63 14.45 -4.30 8.91
CA ASN A 63 15.43 -5.05 9.68
C ASN A 63 16.68 -4.21 9.91
N GLU A 64 17.55 -4.69 10.79
CA GLU A 64 18.76 -3.99 11.22
C GLU A 64 19.73 -3.74 10.07
N GLU A 65 19.90 -4.72 9.18
CA GLU A 65 20.80 -4.60 8.04
C GLU A 65 20.32 -3.56 7.03
N ALA A 66 19.01 -3.53 6.76
CA ALA A 66 18.39 -2.52 5.91
C ALA A 66 18.49 -1.12 6.52
N ALA A 67 18.37 -1.00 7.85
CA ALA A 67 18.53 0.28 8.53
C ALA A 67 19.98 0.78 8.42
N ARG A 68 20.96 -0.09 8.68
CA ARG A 68 22.40 0.22 8.54
C ARG A 68 22.74 0.67 7.13
N LEU A 69 22.29 -0.07 6.11
CA LEU A 69 22.52 0.29 4.72
C LEU A 69 21.85 1.61 4.34
N LEU A 70 20.64 1.88 4.86
CA LEU A 70 19.98 3.16 4.62
C LEU A 70 20.79 4.32 5.20
N ASP A 71 21.29 4.17 6.43
CA ASP A 71 22.10 5.20 7.10
C ASP A 71 23.41 5.46 6.32
N GLU A 72 24.10 4.41 5.86
CA GLU A 72 25.30 4.53 5.00
C GLU A 72 25.00 5.29 3.70
N MET A 73 23.89 4.97 3.03
CA MET A 73 23.48 5.65 1.80
C MET A 73 23.14 7.14 2.03
N ILE A 74 22.64 7.48 3.23
CA ILE A 74 22.36 8.87 3.62
C ILE A 74 23.67 9.61 3.89
N GLU A 75 24.62 8.99 4.59
CA GLU A 75 25.95 9.55 4.85
C GLU A 75 26.74 9.81 3.55
N GLU A 76 26.62 8.93 2.57
CA GLU A 76 27.18 9.10 1.22
C GLU A 76 26.45 10.14 0.36
N ASN A 77 25.38 10.77 0.88
CA ASN A 77 24.53 11.74 0.17
C ASN A 77 23.93 11.18 -1.14
N LEU A 78 23.57 9.90 -1.18
CA LEU A 78 22.93 9.28 -2.35
C LEU A 78 21.46 9.68 -2.50
N PHE A 79 20.83 10.20 -1.44
CA PHE A 79 19.41 10.57 -1.42
C PHE A 79 19.16 11.88 -0.68
N ASP A 80 18.19 12.64 -1.18
CA ASP A 80 17.57 13.72 -0.42
C ASP A 80 16.60 13.12 0.61
N VAL A 81 16.87 13.34 1.90
CA VAL A 81 16.08 12.77 2.99
C VAL A 81 15.28 13.82 3.73
N VAL A 82 13.98 13.56 3.85
CA VAL A 82 13.05 14.34 4.66
C VAL A 82 12.40 13.41 5.66
N LYS A 83 12.36 13.83 6.93
CA LYS A 83 11.68 13.06 7.98
C LYS A 83 10.21 12.90 7.65
N LEU A 84 9.74 11.66 7.63
CA LEU A 84 8.33 11.37 7.39
C LEU A 84 7.48 11.95 8.54
N SER A 85 6.49 12.77 8.20
CA SER A 85 5.57 13.35 9.19
C SER A 85 4.72 12.26 9.86
N GLU A 86 4.49 12.37 11.16
CA GLU A 86 3.60 11.46 11.91
C GLU A 86 2.13 11.90 11.86
N ASP A 87 1.83 13.00 11.19
CA ASP A 87 0.48 13.54 11.10
C ASP A 87 -0.46 12.69 10.20
N LYS A 88 -1.69 13.18 10.03
CA LYS A 88 -2.70 12.53 9.18
C LYS A 88 -2.30 12.44 7.71
N LYS A 89 -1.37 13.29 7.24
CA LYS A 89 -0.95 13.35 5.83
C LYS A 89 0.33 12.54 5.57
N GLY A 90 1.13 12.27 6.59
CA GLY A 90 2.27 11.37 6.55
C GLY A 90 1.90 9.94 6.95
N LEU A 91 2.53 9.43 8.01
CA LEU A 91 2.36 8.06 8.49
C LEU A 91 0.89 7.73 8.83
N GLY A 92 0.08 8.72 9.22
CA GLY A 92 -1.33 8.55 9.50
C GLY A 92 -2.13 8.02 8.30
N VAL A 93 -1.87 8.50 7.08
CA VAL A 93 -2.58 8.03 5.88
C VAL A 93 -2.15 6.62 5.48
N VAL A 94 -0.86 6.30 5.64
CA VAL A 94 -0.31 4.97 5.38
C VAL A 94 -1.00 3.93 6.27
N ASN A 95 -1.07 4.22 7.58
CA ASN A 95 -1.75 3.38 8.56
C ASN A 95 -3.24 3.23 8.27
N PHE A 96 -3.92 4.31 7.89
CA PHE A 96 -5.33 4.27 7.51
C PHE A 96 -5.58 3.35 6.31
N LEU A 97 -4.77 3.46 5.25
CA LEU A 97 -4.91 2.66 4.05
C LEU A 97 -4.56 1.18 4.29
N GLN A 98 -3.53 0.88 5.09
CA GLN A 98 -3.22 -0.49 5.52
C GLN A 98 -4.41 -1.13 6.24
N ARG A 99 -4.96 -0.46 7.26
CA ARG A 99 -6.14 -0.95 8.00
C ARG A 99 -7.35 -1.16 7.08
N ARG A 100 -7.57 -0.26 6.13
CA ARG A 100 -8.65 -0.37 5.15
C ARG A 100 -8.46 -1.59 4.24
N LYS A 101 -7.25 -1.82 3.72
CA LYS A 101 -6.93 -2.98 2.87
C LYS A 101 -7.17 -4.28 3.63
N GLU A 102 -6.64 -4.39 4.84
CA GLU A 102 -6.78 -5.55 5.70
C GLU A 102 -8.25 -5.86 6.04
N LYS A 103 -9.03 -4.85 6.46
CA LYS A 103 -10.46 -5.00 6.77
C LYS A 103 -11.25 -5.52 5.56
N ASN A 104 -10.99 -4.99 4.38
CA ASN A 104 -11.67 -5.41 3.15
C ASN A 104 -11.27 -6.83 2.74
N ALA A 105 -9.99 -7.16 2.83
CA ALA A 105 -9.49 -8.49 2.54
C ALA A 105 -10.09 -9.55 3.47
N LYS A 106 -10.08 -9.32 4.79
CA LYS A 106 -10.68 -10.23 5.78
C LYS A 106 -12.17 -10.48 5.51
N LYS A 107 -12.93 -9.47 5.08
CA LYS A 107 -14.35 -9.65 4.68
C LYS A 107 -14.50 -10.60 3.50
N VAL A 108 -13.67 -10.45 2.45
CA VAL A 108 -13.71 -11.31 1.26
C VAL A 108 -13.28 -12.73 1.60
N ILE A 109 -12.21 -12.90 2.37
CA ILE A 109 -11.71 -14.20 2.84
C ILE A 109 -12.82 -14.93 3.61
N ARG A 110 -13.44 -14.29 4.61
CA ARG A 110 -14.55 -14.87 5.38
C ARG A 110 -15.71 -15.31 4.49
N LYS A 111 -16.07 -14.50 3.48
CA LYS A 111 -17.13 -14.86 2.53
C LYS A 111 -16.75 -16.08 1.69
N LYS A 112 -15.49 -16.17 1.22
CA LYS A 112 -15.01 -17.33 0.44
C LYS A 112 -14.92 -18.60 1.28
N ILE A 113 -14.35 -18.53 2.48
CA ILE A 113 -14.32 -19.65 3.46
C ILE A 113 -15.76 -20.15 3.70
N ARG A 114 -16.71 -19.23 3.92
CA ARG A 114 -18.13 -19.57 4.07
C ARG A 114 -18.80 -20.13 2.82
N GLY A 115 -18.30 -19.81 1.63
CA GLY A 115 -18.85 -20.28 0.37
C GLY A 115 -18.32 -21.65 -0.06
N VAL A 116 -17.05 -21.96 0.28
CA VAL A 116 -16.32 -23.10 -0.29
C VAL A 116 -16.19 -24.28 0.68
N LEU A 117 -16.07 -24.03 2.00
CA LEU A 117 -15.90 -25.12 2.96
C LEU A 117 -17.26 -25.70 3.42
N PRO A 118 -17.40 -27.03 3.52
CA PRO A 118 -18.56 -27.64 4.17
C PRO A 118 -18.60 -27.25 5.67
N LEU A 119 -19.81 -27.06 6.22
CA LEU A 119 -20.00 -26.99 7.67
C LEU A 119 -19.62 -28.37 8.26
N PRO A 120 -18.77 -28.48 9.30
CA PRO A 120 -18.62 -27.58 10.46
C PRO A 120 -17.45 -26.57 10.41
N PHE A 121 -16.56 -26.64 9.42
CA PHE A 121 -15.35 -25.76 9.35
C PHE A 121 -15.67 -24.28 9.10
N LYS A 122 -16.92 -24.00 8.70
CA LYS A 122 -17.44 -22.65 8.39
C LYS A 122 -17.48 -21.70 9.60
N ASN A 123 -17.43 -22.23 10.83
CA ASN A 123 -17.55 -21.48 12.09
C ASN A 123 -16.23 -21.38 12.89
N MET A 124 -15.11 -21.92 12.40
CA MET A 124 -13.81 -21.76 13.05
C MET A 124 -13.34 -20.29 12.97
N LYS A 125 -12.95 -19.73 14.11
CA LYS A 125 -12.31 -18.42 14.20
C LYS A 125 -10.79 -18.63 14.14
N PHE A 126 -10.15 -18.11 13.09
CA PHE A 126 -8.69 -17.89 13.03
C PHE A 126 -8.38 -16.45 13.45
#